data_AF-A0A1F5ALN0-F1
#
_entry.id   AF-A0A1F5ALN0-F1
#
_cell.length_a   1.000
_cell.length_b   1.000
_cell.length_c   1.000
_cell.angle_alpha   90.00
_cell.angle_beta   90.00
_cell.angle_gamma   90.00
#
_symmetry.space_group_name_H-M   'P 1'
#
loop_
_entity.id
_entity.type
_entity.pdbx_description
1 polymer ?
#
loop_
_entity_poly.entity_id
_entity_poly.type
_entity_poly.pdbx_seq_one_letter_code
_entity_poly.pdbx_strand_id
1 'polypeptide(L)'
;MKALTNGRTLLWAALAAAVLASCAPSRTPAFEPALSQSRQYFQAGEYQKAIDVNASSFNKHPRERAVREEYIRTLEGIEKQARAAMSAENYASAERLSSILLDNYAKYKGLAKSLSFSAAVLDRRIRLCRAALEGRRIAEYLQAGEYDKALGTARALSPSELKDPGRAAAFGKTMEDIKRRADLAAESKDYIKSGRAYAALARRHDDASKLGLKLPFSREALAEGLKVCRSELTRRGLELYRKGELSQAIALWEGLLQFDPDNAEIRKAVETAREQQKKLQKGCL
;
A
#
# COMPACT_ATOMS: atom_id res chain seq x y z
N MET A 1 -54.21 57.16 43.60
CA MET A 1 -55.33 57.97 43.08
C MET A 1 -56.19 57.09 42.20
N LYS A 2 -57.48 56.96 42.57
CA LYS A 2 -58.69 56.60 41.80
C LYS A 2 -58.58 55.47 40.75
N ALA A 3 -59.15 54.26 40.96
CA ALA A 3 -60.60 53.93 40.98
C ALA A 3 -61.17 53.90 39.52
N LEU A 4 -61.96 52.96 38.99
CA LEU A 4 -62.94 52.00 39.53
C LEU A 4 -63.38 51.01 38.40
N THR A 5 -63.74 49.78 38.81
CA THR A 5 -64.99 49.00 38.48
C THR A 5 -65.21 48.38 37.10
N ASN A 6 -65.36 47.05 37.01
CA ASN A 6 -66.52 46.16 37.30
C ASN A 6 -67.35 45.89 36.05
N GLY A 7 -67.73 44.62 35.85
CA GLY A 7 -68.85 44.27 34.98
C GLY A 7 -68.84 42.82 34.52
N ARG A 8 -69.35 41.91 35.35
CA ARG A 8 -69.70 40.52 35.01
C ARG A 8 -70.75 40.48 33.89
N THR A 9 -70.61 39.54 32.95
CA THR A 9 -71.72 38.71 32.45
C THR A 9 -71.18 37.42 31.83
N LEU A 10 -71.61 36.29 32.41
CA LEU A 10 -71.59 34.96 31.82
C LEU A 10 -72.69 34.89 30.75
N LEU A 11 -72.41 34.29 29.59
CA LEU A 11 -73.39 33.46 28.89
C LEU A 11 -72.71 32.54 27.87
N TRP A 12 -73.13 31.30 27.96
CA TRP A 12 -72.72 30.13 27.19
C TRP A 12 -73.13 30.23 25.73
N ALA A 13 -72.25 29.80 24.82
CA ALA A 13 -72.65 29.08 23.61
C ALA A 13 -71.45 28.29 23.08
N ALA A 14 -71.53 26.98 23.25
CA ALA A 14 -70.64 26.01 22.64
C ALA A 14 -70.84 26.02 21.12
N LEU A 15 -69.77 26.17 20.36
CA LEU A 15 -69.67 25.59 19.03
C LEU A 15 -68.34 24.84 18.95
N ALA A 16 -68.43 23.56 19.29
CA ALA A 16 -67.38 22.59 19.06
C ALA A 16 -67.27 22.35 17.55
N ALA A 17 -66.44 23.15 16.87
CA ALA A 17 -65.88 22.75 15.59
C ALA A 17 -64.79 21.70 15.88
N ALA A 18 -65.21 20.45 16.02
CA ALA A 18 -64.32 19.31 16.00
C ALA A 18 -63.70 19.21 14.60
N VAL A 19 -62.60 19.93 14.38
CA VAL A 19 -61.64 19.55 13.35
C VAL A 19 -61.05 18.24 13.83
N LEU A 20 -61.63 17.13 13.38
CA LEU A 20 -60.99 15.83 13.42
C LEU A 20 -59.73 15.93 12.56
N ALA A 21 -58.64 16.41 13.17
CA ALA A 21 -57.31 16.06 12.75
C ALA A 21 -57.24 14.54 12.87
N SER A 22 -57.58 13.88 11.76
CA SER A 22 -57.39 12.45 11.55
C SER A 22 -55.89 12.20 11.68
N CYS A 23 -55.44 11.94 12.89
CA CYS A 23 -54.16 11.29 13.17
C CYS A 23 -54.28 9.82 12.74
N ALA A 24 -54.49 9.59 11.44
CA ALA A 24 -54.11 8.33 10.85
C ALA A 24 -52.58 8.33 10.86
N PRO A 25 -51.91 7.41 11.59
CA PRO A 25 -50.47 7.29 11.48
C PRO A 25 -50.14 7.04 10.01
N SER A 26 -49.38 7.93 9.40
CA SER A 26 -48.87 7.71 8.04
C SER A 26 -48.14 6.37 8.07
N ARG A 27 -48.69 5.36 7.40
CA ARG A 27 -48.05 4.04 7.34
C ARG A 27 -46.69 4.25 6.71
N THR A 28 -45.63 3.98 7.48
CA THR A 28 -44.26 4.03 6.98
C THR A 28 -44.17 3.16 5.73
N PRO A 29 -43.65 3.68 4.60
CA PRO A 29 -43.47 2.89 3.41
C PRO A 29 -42.70 1.59 3.71
N ALA A 30 -43.08 0.50 3.06
CA ALA A 30 -42.54 -0.83 3.34
C ALA A 30 -41.00 -0.95 3.17
N PHE A 31 -40.39 -0.01 2.44
CA PHE A 31 -38.95 0.06 2.21
C PHE A 31 -38.18 0.87 3.26
N GLU A 32 -38.84 1.71 4.08
CA GLU A 32 -38.15 2.60 5.04
C GLU A 32 -37.23 1.88 6.04
N PRO A 33 -37.60 0.70 6.59
CA PRO A 33 -36.69 -0.04 7.46
C PRO A 33 -35.39 -0.44 6.75
N ALA A 34 -35.47 -0.83 5.47
CA ALA A 34 -34.29 -1.20 4.68
C ALA A 34 -33.39 0.01 4.41
N LEU A 35 -33.97 1.19 4.10
CA LEU A 35 -33.18 2.41 3.90
C LEU A 35 -32.47 2.83 5.19
N SER A 36 -33.18 2.78 6.31
CA SER A 36 -32.62 3.09 7.63
C SER A 36 -31.48 2.13 8.00
N GLN A 37 -31.66 0.83 7.77
CA GLN A 37 -30.65 -0.18 8.02
C GLN A 37 -29.41 0.00 7.13
N SER A 38 -29.59 0.34 5.84
CA SER A 38 -28.46 0.61 4.95
C SER A 38 -27.62 1.80 5.44
N ARG A 39 -28.27 2.88 5.91
CA ARG A 39 -27.57 4.04 6.49
C ARG A 39 -26.76 3.66 7.73
N GLN A 40 -27.32 2.83 8.60
CA GLN A 40 -26.60 2.33 9.78
C GLN A 40 -25.35 1.53 9.38
N TYR A 41 -25.48 0.61 8.42
CA TYR A 41 -24.32 -0.14 7.90
C TYR A 41 -23.28 0.78 7.26
N PHE A 42 -23.70 1.79 6.49
CA PHE A 42 -22.79 2.76 5.91
C PHE A 42 -22.02 3.54 6.99
N GLN A 43 -22.71 4.02 8.03
CA GLN A 43 -22.10 4.74 9.15
C GLN A 43 -21.13 3.88 9.95
N ALA A 44 -21.43 2.58 10.08
CA ALA A 44 -20.55 1.60 10.73
C ALA A 44 -19.36 1.17 9.86
N GLY A 45 -19.26 1.64 8.61
CA GLY A 45 -18.22 1.21 7.67
C GLY A 45 -18.45 -0.18 7.06
N GLU A 46 -19.63 -0.78 7.28
CA GLU A 46 -20.04 -2.08 6.76
C GLU A 46 -20.57 -1.95 5.32
N TYR A 47 -19.75 -1.41 4.42
CA TYR A 47 -20.15 -0.98 3.08
C TYR A 47 -20.77 -2.08 2.21
N GLN A 48 -20.26 -3.31 2.31
CA GLN A 48 -20.83 -4.45 1.58
C GLN A 48 -22.29 -4.70 1.98
N LYS A 49 -22.59 -4.70 3.28
CA LYS A 49 -23.96 -4.89 3.79
C LYS A 49 -24.87 -3.71 3.40
N ALA A 50 -24.36 -2.48 3.43
CA ALA A 50 -25.11 -1.31 2.98
C ALA A 50 -25.51 -1.42 1.49
N ILE A 51 -24.59 -1.90 0.64
CA ILE A 51 -24.85 -2.19 -0.78
C ILE A 51 -25.88 -3.32 -0.91
N ASP A 52 -25.75 -4.41 -0.17
CA ASP A 52 -26.63 -5.57 -0.28
C ASP A 52 -28.07 -5.26 0.11
N VAL A 53 -28.27 -4.50 1.20
CA VAL A 53 -29.60 -4.04 1.63
C VAL A 53 -30.24 -3.12 0.58
N ASN A 54 -29.48 -2.16 0.05
CA ASN A 54 -29.99 -1.27 -0.98
C ASN A 54 -30.27 -1.98 -2.30
N ALA A 55 -29.41 -2.92 -2.72
CA ALA A 55 -29.62 -3.73 -3.91
C ALA A 55 -30.91 -4.55 -3.79
N SER A 56 -31.13 -5.18 -2.63
CA SER A 56 -32.37 -5.93 -2.36
C SER A 56 -33.61 -5.04 -2.40
N SER A 57 -33.56 -3.87 -1.74
CA SER A 57 -34.65 -2.90 -1.76
C SER A 57 -34.93 -2.38 -3.18
N PHE A 58 -33.90 -2.03 -3.93
CA PHE A 58 -33.99 -1.54 -5.31
C PHE A 58 -34.58 -2.60 -6.26
N ASN A 59 -34.21 -3.86 -6.10
CA ASN A 59 -34.79 -4.95 -6.90
C ASN A 59 -36.28 -5.16 -6.62
N LYS A 60 -36.73 -4.99 -5.37
CA LYS A 60 -38.14 -5.09 -4.98
C LYS A 60 -38.96 -3.86 -5.39
N HIS A 61 -38.33 -2.69 -5.38
CA HIS A 61 -38.99 -1.39 -5.55
C HIS A 61 -38.27 -0.49 -6.59
N PRO A 62 -38.06 -0.93 -7.85
CA PRO A 62 -37.18 -0.23 -8.81
C PRO A 62 -37.72 1.11 -9.31
N ARG A 63 -39.03 1.33 -9.16
CA ARG A 63 -39.72 2.57 -9.54
C ARG A 63 -39.80 3.59 -8.40
N GLU A 64 -39.51 3.17 -7.17
CA GLU A 64 -39.58 4.05 -6.01
C GLU A 64 -38.38 4.99 -6.00
N ARG A 65 -38.67 6.30 -6.11
CA ARG A 65 -37.65 7.34 -6.18
C ARG A 65 -36.75 7.35 -4.95
N ALA A 66 -37.34 7.24 -3.76
CA ALA A 66 -36.59 7.24 -2.50
C ALA A 66 -35.56 6.09 -2.41
N VAL A 67 -35.94 4.89 -2.85
CA VAL A 67 -35.06 3.72 -2.88
C VAL A 67 -33.89 3.92 -3.85
N ARG A 68 -34.17 4.46 -5.04
CA ARG A 68 -33.15 4.78 -6.04
C ARG A 68 -32.16 5.82 -5.51
N GLU A 69 -32.68 6.92 -4.94
CA GLU A 69 -31.86 8.01 -4.42
C GLU A 69 -30.99 7.55 -3.24
N GLU A 70 -31.50 6.71 -2.34
CA GLU A 70 -30.73 6.17 -1.23
C GLU A 70 -29.59 5.25 -1.72
N TYR A 71 -29.87 4.41 -2.72
CA TYR A 71 -28.85 3.53 -3.26
C TYR A 71 -27.74 4.33 -3.94
N ILE A 72 -28.10 5.32 -4.77
CA ILE A 72 -27.14 6.25 -5.38
C ILE A 72 -26.33 6.96 -4.31
N ARG A 73 -26.97 7.52 -3.26
CA ARG A 73 -26.30 8.21 -2.17
C ARG A 73 -25.27 7.32 -1.46
N THR A 74 -25.62 6.07 -1.21
CA THR A 74 -24.73 5.09 -0.57
C THR A 74 -23.50 4.82 -1.45
N LEU A 75 -23.70 4.56 -2.74
CA LEU A 75 -22.63 4.30 -3.70
C LEU A 75 -21.70 5.52 -3.87
N GLU A 76 -22.26 6.71 -4.02
CA GLU A 76 -21.52 7.99 -4.07
C GLU A 76 -20.76 8.27 -2.77
N GLY A 77 -21.35 7.90 -1.63
CA GLY A 77 -20.70 8.02 -0.33
C GLY A 77 -19.44 7.15 -0.23
N ILE A 78 -19.52 5.89 -0.67
CA ILE A 78 -18.36 4.97 -0.70
C ILE A 78 -17.29 5.52 -1.66
N GLU A 79 -17.70 5.97 -2.85
CA GLU A 79 -16.80 6.56 -3.84
C GLU A 79 -16.10 7.82 -3.31
N LYS A 80 -16.84 8.69 -2.61
CA LYS A 80 -16.27 9.88 -1.95
C LYS A 80 -15.21 9.49 -0.92
N GLN A 81 -15.46 8.45 -0.12
CA GLN A 81 -14.47 7.94 0.84
C GLN A 81 -13.26 7.31 0.16
N ALA A 82 -13.45 6.57 -0.94
CA ALA A 82 -12.36 6.00 -1.72
C ALA A 82 -11.44 7.11 -2.28
N ARG A 83 -12.03 8.18 -2.83
CA ARG A 83 -11.28 9.35 -3.31
C ARG A 83 -10.56 10.07 -2.17
N ALA A 84 -11.22 10.29 -1.04
CA ALA A 84 -10.60 10.92 0.13
C ALA A 84 -9.42 10.11 0.65
N ALA A 85 -9.56 8.78 0.75
CA ALA A 85 -8.47 7.89 1.11
C ALA A 85 -7.30 7.96 0.11
N MET A 86 -7.60 8.06 -1.19
CA MET A 86 -6.59 8.21 -2.23
C MET A 86 -5.84 9.55 -2.10
N SER A 87 -6.55 10.66 -1.86
CA SER A 87 -5.96 11.98 -1.63
C SER A 87 -5.13 12.05 -0.35
N ALA A 88 -5.49 11.27 0.68
CA ALA A 88 -4.73 11.11 1.91
C ALA A 88 -3.60 10.06 1.79
N GLU A 89 -3.34 9.56 0.58
CA GLU A 89 -2.40 8.48 0.28
C GLU A 89 -2.59 7.19 1.12
N ASN A 90 -3.79 6.97 1.64
CA ASN A 90 -4.20 5.71 2.24
C ASN A 90 -4.66 4.76 1.13
N TYR A 91 -3.70 4.34 0.31
CA TYR A 91 -3.95 3.53 -0.88
C TYR A 91 -4.59 2.17 -0.56
N ALA A 92 -4.32 1.58 0.60
CA ALA A 92 -4.94 0.33 1.02
C ALA A 92 -6.46 0.49 1.26
N SER A 93 -6.88 1.61 1.86
CA SER A 93 -8.31 1.88 2.06
C SER A 93 -8.97 2.30 0.76
N ALA A 94 -8.31 3.12 -0.06
CA ALA A 94 -8.81 3.51 -1.37
C ALA A 94 -9.03 2.31 -2.30
N GLU A 95 -8.06 1.39 -2.36
CA GLU A 95 -8.17 0.14 -3.13
C GLU A 95 -9.38 -0.67 -2.66
N ARG A 96 -9.48 -0.94 -1.36
CA ARG A 96 -10.55 -1.76 -0.78
C ARG A 96 -11.93 -1.20 -1.11
N LEU A 97 -12.14 0.11 -0.94
CA LEU A 97 -13.42 0.75 -1.19
C LEU A 97 -13.77 0.74 -2.69
N SER A 98 -12.79 0.99 -3.56
CA SER A 98 -13.00 0.90 -5.01
C SER A 98 -13.25 -0.54 -5.48
N SER A 99 -12.61 -1.54 -4.87
CA SER A 99 -12.87 -2.96 -5.12
C SER A 99 -14.29 -3.34 -4.71
N ILE A 100 -14.75 -2.94 -3.51
CA ILE A 100 -16.13 -3.19 -3.08
C ILE A 100 -17.13 -2.65 -4.11
N LEU A 101 -16.93 -1.45 -4.63
CA LEU A 101 -17.77 -0.92 -5.70
C LEU A 101 -17.67 -1.80 -6.94
N LEU A 102 -16.47 -2.01 -7.47
CA LEU A 102 -16.25 -2.73 -8.73
C LEU A 102 -16.83 -4.16 -8.70
N ASP A 103 -16.58 -4.91 -7.62
CA ASP A 103 -17.05 -6.29 -7.43
C ASP A 103 -18.59 -6.38 -7.38
N ASN A 104 -19.24 -5.30 -6.93
CA ASN A 104 -20.70 -5.22 -6.87
C ASN A 104 -21.32 -4.52 -8.09
N TYR A 105 -20.53 -4.15 -9.11
CA TYR A 105 -21.01 -3.37 -10.26
C TYR A 105 -22.25 -3.97 -10.94
N ALA A 106 -22.31 -5.30 -11.05
CA ALA A 106 -23.46 -6.00 -11.62
C ALA A 106 -24.79 -5.69 -10.90
N LYS A 107 -24.77 -5.45 -9.58
CA LYS A 107 -25.95 -5.17 -8.75
C LYS A 107 -26.54 -3.77 -9.00
N TYR A 108 -25.71 -2.81 -9.41
CA TYR A 108 -26.13 -1.43 -9.60
C TYR A 108 -25.87 -0.89 -11.01
N LYS A 109 -25.53 -1.74 -11.99
CA LYS A 109 -25.29 -1.33 -13.39
C LYS A 109 -26.44 -0.52 -13.99
N GLY A 110 -27.69 -0.76 -13.55
CA GLY A 110 -28.86 0.00 -13.96
C GLY A 110 -28.87 1.47 -13.50
N LEU A 111 -28.05 1.81 -12.51
CA LEU A 111 -27.86 3.16 -11.97
C LEU A 111 -26.61 3.85 -12.52
N ALA A 112 -25.82 3.20 -13.37
CA ALA A 112 -24.50 3.69 -13.80
C ALA A 112 -24.52 5.10 -14.41
N LYS A 113 -25.60 5.47 -15.12
CA LYS A 113 -25.75 6.82 -15.70
C LYS A 113 -25.96 7.93 -14.66
N SER A 114 -26.31 7.58 -13.43
CA SER A 114 -26.56 8.50 -12.34
C SER A 114 -25.40 8.56 -11.34
N LEU A 115 -24.33 7.80 -11.57
CA LEU A 115 -23.15 7.76 -10.72
C LEU A 115 -22.03 8.63 -11.31
N SER A 116 -21.23 9.24 -10.43
CA SER A 116 -20.07 10.07 -10.76
C SER A 116 -18.83 9.25 -11.18
N PHE A 117 -18.96 7.93 -11.20
CA PHE A 117 -17.89 6.99 -11.48
C PHE A 117 -18.37 5.84 -12.38
N SER A 118 -17.41 5.16 -13.00
CA SER A 118 -17.64 3.98 -13.84
C SER A 118 -16.76 2.81 -13.41
N ALA A 119 -17.09 1.59 -13.84
CA ALA A 119 -16.25 0.41 -13.60
C ALA A 119 -14.80 0.62 -14.07
N ALA A 120 -14.60 1.25 -15.23
CA ALA A 120 -13.27 1.57 -15.75
C ALA A 120 -12.48 2.54 -14.86
N VAL A 121 -13.16 3.53 -14.25
CA VAL A 121 -12.51 4.46 -13.31
C VAL A 121 -12.11 3.76 -12.02
N LEU A 122 -12.96 2.88 -11.48
CA LEU A 122 -12.65 2.09 -10.28
C LEU A 122 -11.48 1.15 -10.52
N ASP A 123 -11.52 0.40 -11.62
CA ASP A 123 -10.47 -0.52 -12.03
C ASP A 123 -9.13 0.19 -12.24
N ARG A 124 -9.12 1.36 -12.90
CA ARG A 124 -7.92 2.20 -13.00
C ARG A 124 -7.42 2.64 -11.62
N ARG A 125 -8.31 3.03 -10.71
CA ARG A 125 -7.92 3.47 -9.36
C ARG A 125 -7.31 2.34 -8.54
N ILE A 126 -7.89 1.14 -8.60
CA ILE A 126 -7.36 -0.06 -7.94
C ILE A 126 -5.93 -0.32 -8.42
N ARG A 127 -5.69 -0.30 -9.74
CA ARG A 127 -4.33 -0.45 -10.30
C ARG A 127 -3.36 0.61 -9.77
N LEU A 128 -3.77 1.88 -9.72
CA LEU A 128 -2.94 2.97 -9.19
C LEU A 128 -2.60 2.77 -7.71
N CYS A 129 -3.58 2.37 -6.89
CA CYS A 129 -3.36 2.10 -5.46
C CYS A 129 -2.38 0.94 -5.26
N ARG A 130 -2.54 -0.16 -6.00
CA ARG A 130 -1.62 -1.30 -5.96
C ARG A 130 -0.20 -0.89 -6.35
N ALA A 131 -0.04 -0.17 -7.45
CA ALA A 131 1.27 0.32 -7.88
C ALA A 131 1.93 1.23 -6.83
N ALA A 132 1.15 2.08 -6.16
CA ALA A 132 1.66 2.93 -5.09
C ALA A 132 2.08 2.14 -3.84
N LEU A 133 1.30 1.14 -3.43
CA LEU A 133 1.64 0.24 -2.30
C LEU A 133 2.90 -0.58 -2.59
N GLU A 134 3.00 -1.15 -3.79
CA GLU A 134 4.21 -1.86 -4.22
C GLU A 134 5.43 -0.93 -4.26
N GLY A 135 5.26 0.29 -4.78
CA GLY A 135 6.32 1.31 -4.80
C GLY A 135 6.83 1.65 -3.40
N ARG A 136 5.93 1.80 -2.41
CA ARG A 136 6.31 1.99 -0.99
C ARG A 136 7.12 0.82 -0.46
N ARG A 137 6.65 -0.41 -0.70
CA ARG A 137 7.35 -1.62 -0.26
C ARG A 137 8.73 -1.78 -0.89
N ILE A 138 8.86 -1.44 -2.18
CA ILE A 138 10.16 -1.38 -2.85
C ILE A 138 11.06 -0.35 -2.17
N ALA A 139 10.56 0.87 -1.92
CA ALA A 139 11.34 1.91 -1.26
C ALA A 139 11.81 1.49 0.14
N GLU A 140 10.95 0.83 0.94
CA GLU A 140 11.29 0.27 2.25
C GLU A 140 12.42 -0.77 2.14
N TYR A 141 12.31 -1.72 1.21
CA TYR A 141 13.38 -2.70 0.98
C TYR A 141 14.69 -2.06 0.53
N LEU A 142 14.64 -1.03 -0.32
CA LEU A 142 15.83 -0.30 -0.75
C LEU A 142 16.50 0.47 0.39
N GLN A 143 15.71 1.05 1.31
CA GLN A 143 16.21 1.70 2.51
C GLN A 143 16.83 0.71 3.49
N ALA A 144 16.23 -0.48 3.65
CA ALA A 144 16.77 -1.56 4.48
C ALA A 144 17.98 -2.29 3.86
N GLY A 145 18.35 -1.98 2.60
CA GLY A 145 19.39 -2.68 1.87
C GLY A 145 19.01 -4.13 1.51
N GLU A 146 17.72 -4.44 1.45
CA GLU A 146 17.17 -5.74 1.05
C GLU A 146 16.93 -5.79 -0.46
N TYR A 147 18.00 -5.60 -1.24
CA TYR A 147 17.94 -5.39 -2.70
C TYR A 147 17.27 -6.54 -3.47
N ASP A 148 17.50 -7.81 -3.07
CA ASP A 148 16.83 -8.94 -3.71
C ASP A 148 15.31 -8.94 -3.48
N LYS A 149 14.82 -8.46 -2.31
CA LYS A 149 13.38 -8.33 -2.05
C LYS A 149 12.77 -7.16 -2.82
N ALA A 150 13.52 -6.07 -2.97
CA ALA A 150 13.12 -4.94 -3.82
C ALA A 150 12.97 -5.39 -5.28
N LEU A 151 13.99 -6.04 -5.84
CA LEU A 151 13.96 -6.60 -7.20
C LEU A 151 12.89 -7.68 -7.34
N GLY A 152 12.73 -8.54 -6.33
CA GLY A 152 11.69 -9.55 -6.28
C GLY A 152 10.29 -8.96 -6.33
N THR A 153 10.02 -7.90 -5.56
CA THR A 153 8.73 -7.18 -5.58
C THR A 153 8.47 -6.50 -6.91
N ALA A 154 9.49 -5.86 -7.49
CA ALA A 154 9.37 -5.24 -8.80
C ALA A 154 9.24 -6.27 -9.94
N ARG A 155 9.79 -7.48 -9.76
CA ARG A 155 9.76 -8.58 -10.74
C ARG A 155 8.51 -9.45 -10.64
N ALA A 156 7.92 -9.63 -9.45
CA ALA A 156 6.93 -10.68 -9.13
C ALA A 156 5.71 -10.64 -10.05
N LEU A 157 5.84 -11.23 -11.24
CA LEU A 157 4.87 -11.26 -12.31
C LEU A 157 5.14 -12.47 -13.21
N SER A 158 4.04 -13.09 -13.64
CA SER A 158 4.01 -14.12 -14.68
C SER A 158 4.53 -13.56 -16.02
N PRO A 159 4.99 -14.40 -16.96
CA PRO A 159 5.44 -13.96 -18.29
C PRO A 159 4.41 -13.10 -19.06
N SER A 160 3.11 -13.23 -18.76
CA SER A 160 2.04 -12.41 -19.36
C SER A 160 1.94 -11.01 -18.79
N GLU A 161 2.23 -10.83 -17.50
CA GLU A 161 2.20 -9.53 -16.82
C GLU A 161 3.50 -8.74 -17.02
N LEU A 162 4.61 -9.42 -17.29
CA LEU A 162 5.87 -8.81 -17.71
C LEU A 162 5.80 -8.17 -19.12
N LYS A 163 4.72 -8.42 -19.87
CA LYS A 163 4.40 -7.71 -21.11
C LYS A 163 3.72 -6.35 -20.86
N ASP A 164 3.31 -6.04 -19.62
CA ASP A 164 2.83 -4.70 -19.27
C ASP A 164 4.01 -3.71 -19.26
N PRO A 165 4.04 -2.72 -20.18
CA PRO A 165 5.13 -1.75 -20.26
C PRO A 165 5.36 -1.00 -18.95
N GLY A 166 4.30 -0.74 -18.17
CA GLY A 166 4.41 -0.05 -16.88
C GLY A 166 5.20 -0.87 -15.85
N ARG A 167 5.04 -2.19 -15.88
CA ARG A 167 5.72 -3.11 -14.95
C ARG A 167 7.17 -3.32 -15.33
N ALA A 168 7.48 -3.51 -16.61
CA ALA A 168 8.85 -3.59 -17.09
C ALA A 168 9.64 -2.31 -16.77
N ALA A 169 9.02 -1.13 -16.96
CA ALA A 169 9.62 0.15 -16.58
C ALA A 169 9.90 0.25 -15.06
N ALA A 170 8.99 -0.23 -14.22
CA ALA A 170 9.18 -0.23 -12.76
C ALA A 170 10.36 -1.11 -12.31
N PHE A 171 10.53 -2.28 -12.93
CA PHE A 171 11.69 -3.16 -12.68
C PHE A 171 13.00 -2.49 -13.10
N GLY A 172 13.06 -1.93 -14.32
CA GLY A 172 14.23 -1.18 -14.80
C GLY A 172 14.61 -0.02 -13.87
N LYS A 173 13.63 0.80 -13.48
CA LYS A 173 13.83 1.91 -12.53
C LYS A 173 14.35 1.43 -11.18
N THR A 174 13.88 0.29 -10.69
CA THR A 174 14.36 -0.32 -9.44
C THR A 174 15.83 -0.74 -9.56
N MET A 175 16.21 -1.36 -10.68
CA MET A 175 17.60 -1.72 -10.94
C MET A 175 18.52 -0.49 -11.01
N GLU A 176 18.07 0.58 -11.68
CA GLU A 176 18.80 1.85 -11.73
C GLU A 176 18.95 2.51 -10.35
N ASP A 177 17.92 2.46 -9.50
CA ASP A 177 18.03 3.01 -8.14
C ASP A 177 19.02 2.22 -7.28
N ILE A 178 19.02 0.89 -7.39
CA ILE A 178 20.01 0.04 -6.71
C ILE A 178 21.41 0.36 -7.23
N LYS A 179 21.58 0.56 -8.55
CA LYS A 179 22.89 0.91 -9.13
C LYS A 179 23.42 2.22 -8.57
N ARG A 180 22.59 3.27 -8.55
CA ARG A 180 22.96 4.56 -7.94
C ARG A 180 23.35 4.42 -6.47
N ARG A 181 22.61 3.64 -5.69
CA ARG A 181 22.92 3.36 -4.29
C ARG A 181 24.23 2.58 -4.13
N ALA A 182 24.49 1.63 -5.03
CA ALA A 182 25.75 0.87 -5.04
C ALA A 182 26.95 1.79 -5.27
N ASP A 183 26.84 2.69 -6.26
CA ASP A 183 27.88 3.64 -6.62
C ASP A 183 28.13 4.64 -5.48
N LEU A 184 27.07 5.23 -4.91
CA LEU A 184 27.19 6.13 -3.77
C LEU A 184 27.80 5.45 -2.53
N ALA A 185 27.45 4.17 -2.29
CA ALA A 185 28.05 3.38 -1.22
C ALA A 185 29.54 3.12 -1.48
N ALA A 186 29.96 2.88 -2.74
CA ALA A 186 31.37 2.74 -3.09
C ALA A 186 32.15 4.04 -2.90
N GLU A 187 31.59 5.18 -3.32
CA GLU A 187 32.17 6.51 -3.15
C GLU A 187 32.36 6.87 -1.68
N SER A 188 31.38 6.53 -0.84
CA SER A 188 31.46 6.68 0.62
C SER A 188 32.29 5.59 1.31
N LYS A 189 32.93 4.70 0.55
CA LYS A 189 33.79 3.60 1.03
C LYS A 189 33.05 2.55 1.90
N ASP A 190 31.72 2.52 1.83
CA ASP A 190 30.85 1.49 2.40
C ASP A 190 30.76 0.30 1.41
N TYR A 191 31.86 -0.44 1.30
CA TYR A 191 31.98 -1.53 0.35
C TYR A 191 31.12 -2.75 0.69
N ILE A 192 30.63 -2.87 1.93
CA ILE A 192 29.67 -3.92 2.30
C ILE A 192 28.32 -3.61 1.64
N LYS A 193 27.79 -2.39 1.82
CA LYS A 193 26.52 -2.01 1.18
C LYS A 193 26.65 -2.01 -0.35
N SER A 194 27.75 -1.46 -0.87
CA SER A 194 28.01 -1.42 -2.31
C SER A 194 28.10 -2.84 -2.92
N GLY A 195 28.89 -3.73 -2.31
CA GLY A 195 29.04 -5.10 -2.78
C GLY A 195 27.73 -5.89 -2.78
N ARG A 196 26.90 -5.74 -1.73
CA ARG A 196 25.55 -6.35 -1.68
C ARG A 196 24.64 -5.84 -2.81
N ALA A 197 24.68 -4.55 -3.09
CA ALA A 197 23.88 -3.94 -4.15
C ALA A 197 24.32 -4.42 -5.55
N TYR A 198 25.63 -4.39 -5.85
CA TYR A 198 26.13 -4.91 -7.12
C TYR A 198 25.87 -6.42 -7.28
N ALA A 199 25.99 -7.21 -6.22
CA ALA A 199 25.73 -8.64 -6.28
C ALA A 199 24.25 -8.94 -6.58
N ALA A 200 23.32 -8.20 -5.96
CA ALA A 200 21.90 -8.32 -6.24
C ALA A 200 21.58 -7.97 -7.71
N LEU A 201 22.18 -6.90 -8.23
CA LEU A 201 22.04 -6.53 -9.65
C LEU A 201 22.62 -7.60 -10.58
N ALA A 202 23.82 -8.11 -10.30
CA ALA A 202 24.49 -9.11 -11.12
C ALA A 202 23.67 -10.40 -11.23
N ARG A 203 23.08 -10.86 -10.11
CA ARG A 203 22.18 -12.05 -10.09
C ARG A 203 20.93 -11.88 -10.94
N ARG A 204 20.46 -10.65 -11.14
CA ARG A 204 19.19 -10.32 -11.80
C ARG A 204 19.37 -9.63 -13.15
N HIS A 205 20.61 -9.43 -13.60
CA HIS A 205 20.90 -8.72 -14.84
C HIS A 205 20.26 -9.39 -16.06
N ASP A 206 20.32 -10.71 -16.13
CA ASP A 206 19.75 -11.48 -17.24
C ASP A 206 18.21 -11.41 -17.26
N ASP A 207 17.56 -11.08 -16.15
CA ASP A 207 16.11 -10.82 -16.13
C ASP A 207 15.78 -9.57 -16.94
N ALA A 208 16.57 -8.49 -16.82
CA ALA A 208 16.34 -7.26 -17.56
C ALA A 208 16.43 -7.49 -19.09
N SER A 209 17.42 -8.28 -19.53
CA SER A 209 17.56 -8.64 -20.94
C SER A 209 16.37 -9.46 -21.45
N LYS A 210 15.85 -10.40 -20.65
CA LYS A 210 14.63 -11.18 -20.98
C LYS A 210 13.38 -10.31 -21.09
N LEU A 211 13.38 -9.15 -20.43
CA LEU A 211 12.31 -8.15 -20.47
C LEU A 211 12.49 -7.13 -21.60
N GLY A 212 13.54 -7.25 -22.41
CA GLY A 212 13.85 -6.26 -23.45
C GLY A 212 14.27 -4.89 -22.89
N LEU A 213 14.61 -4.82 -21.60
CA LEU A 213 15.06 -3.59 -20.96
C LEU A 213 16.51 -3.29 -21.35
N LYS A 214 16.76 -2.04 -21.73
CA LYS A 214 18.11 -1.52 -21.94
C LYS A 214 18.54 -0.75 -20.71
N LEU A 215 19.39 -1.36 -19.89
CA LEU A 215 19.94 -0.73 -18.70
C LEU A 215 21.09 0.22 -19.07
N PRO A 216 21.29 1.33 -18.33
CA PRO A 216 22.40 2.26 -18.56
C PRO A 216 23.75 1.77 -18.02
N PHE A 217 23.84 0.49 -17.63
CA PHE A 217 25.05 -0.16 -17.14
C PHE A 217 25.10 -1.59 -17.66
N SER A 218 26.31 -2.13 -17.80
CA SER A 218 26.53 -3.48 -18.28
C SER A 218 26.83 -4.47 -17.15
N ARG A 219 26.81 -5.76 -17.47
CA ARG A 219 27.20 -6.83 -16.54
C ARG A 219 28.67 -6.70 -16.13
N GLU A 220 29.53 -6.25 -17.03
CA GLU A 220 30.96 -6.03 -16.80
C GLU A 220 31.16 -4.89 -15.80
N ALA A 221 30.38 -3.81 -15.89
CA ALA A 221 30.43 -2.71 -14.92
C ALA A 221 30.05 -3.18 -13.51
N LEU A 222 29.05 -4.07 -13.38
CA LEU A 222 28.69 -4.69 -12.10
C LEU A 222 29.80 -5.61 -11.57
N ALA A 223 30.44 -6.37 -12.46
CA ALA A 223 31.55 -7.25 -12.11
C ALA A 223 32.77 -6.47 -11.61
N GLU A 224 33.11 -5.35 -12.26
CA GLU A 224 34.20 -4.49 -11.81
C GLU A 224 33.89 -3.85 -10.45
N GLY A 225 32.66 -3.35 -10.24
CA GLY A 225 32.22 -2.84 -8.94
C GLY A 225 32.34 -3.89 -7.82
N LEU A 226 31.95 -5.13 -8.09
CA LEU A 226 32.14 -6.25 -7.15
C LEU A 226 33.62 -6.53 -6.85
N LYS A 227 34.45 -6.54 -7.88
CA LYS A 227 35.90 -6.76 -7.75
C LYS A 227 36.53 -5.68 -6.86
N VAL A 228 36.18 -4.41 -7.06
CA VAL A 228 36.64 -3.30 -6.21
C VAL A 228 36.22 -3.52 -4.75
N CYS A 229 34.94 -3.83 -4.51
CA CYS A 229 34.43 -4.07 -3.16
C CYS A 229 35.15 -5.23 -2.46
N ARG A 230 35.36 -6.36 -3.16
CA ARG A 230 36.12 -7.52 -2.65
C ARG A 230 37.54 -7.11 -2.27
N SER A 231 38.24 -6.46 -3.20
CA SER A 231 39.65 -6.09 -3.03
C SER A 231 39.86 -5.15 -1.85
N GLU A 232 39.00 -4.15 -1.70
CA GLU A 232 39.08 -3.18 -0.62
C GLU A 232 38.75 -3.78 0.75
N LEU A 233 37.71 -4.63 0.85
CA LEU A 233 37.36 -5.29 2.11
C LEU A 233 38.45 -6.29 2.53
N THR A 234 39.01 -7.06 1.60
CA THR A 234 40.13 -7.96 1.86
C THR A 234 41.34 -7.18 2.38
N ARG A 235 41.74 -6.11 1.68
CA ARG A 235 42.89 -5.28 2.05
C ARG A 235 42.72 -4.67 3.45
N ARG A 236 41.58 -4.03 3.72
CA ARG A 236 41.30 -3.40 5.02
C ARG A 236 41.21 -4.41 6.16
N GLY A 237 40.59 -5.58 5.92
CA GLY A 237 40.52 -6.64 6.92
C GLY A 237 41.92 -7.18 7.27
N LEU A 238 42.80 -7.35 6.28
CA LEU A 238 44.19 -7.75 6.51
C LEU A 238 44.99 -6.69 7.28
N GLU A 239 44.77 -5.41 7.01
CA GLU A 239 45.40 -4.31 7.76
C GLU A 239 45.00 -4.32 9.23
N LEU A 240 43.71 -4.47 9.53
CA LEU A 240 43.19 -4.57 10.90
C LEU A 240 43.70 -5.82 11.61
N TYR A 241 43.70 -6.96 10.91
CA TYR A 241 44.23 -8.21 11.44
C TYR A 241 45.71 -8.08 11.84
N ARG A 242 46.55 -7.46 11.00
CA ARG A 242 47.97 -7.21 11.30
C ARG A 242 48.19 -6.27 12.49
N LYS A 243 47.24 -5.37 12.77
CA LYS A 243 47.25 -4.50 13.95
C LYS A 243 46.74 -5.20 15.22
N GLY A 244 46.30 -6.46 15.12
CA GLY A 244 45.68 -7.19 16.23
C GLY A 244 44.22 -6.79 16.49
N GLU A 245 43.62 -5.97 15.63
CA GLU A 245 42.22 -5.53 15.72
C GLU A 245 41.27 -6.60 15.18
N LEU A 246 41.33 -7.81 15.76
CA LEU A 246 40.70 -9.02 15.21
C LEU A 246 39.18 -8.88 15.04
N SER A 247 38.48 -8.25 16.00
CA SER A 247 37.01 -8.05 15.91
C SER A 247 36.61 -7.26 14.68
N GLN A 248 37.34 -6.20 14.35
CA GLN A 248 37.03 -5.34 13.21
C GLN A 248 37.38 -6.02 11.88
N ALA A 249 38.50 -6.77 11.84
CA ALA A 249 38.87 -7.57 10.68
C ALA A 249 37.79 -8.63 10.35
N ILE A 250 37.34 -9.37 11.37
CA ILE A 250 36.26 -10.36 11.26
C ILE A 250 34.99 -9.69 10.71
N ALA A 251 34.58 -8.54 11.25
CA ALA A 251 33.38 -7.83 10.81
C ALA A 251 33.44 -7.43 9.32
N LEU A 252 34.59 -6.97 8.82
CA LEU A 252 34.75 -6.63 7.39
C LEU A 252 34.66 -7.87 6.49
N TRP A 253 35.31 -8.95 6.88
CA TRP A 253 35.30 -10.20 6.12
C TRP A 253 33.94 -10.90 6.13
N GLU A 254 33.24 -10.90 7.27
CA GLU A 254 31.85 -11.35 7.32
C GLU A 254 30.95 -10.49 6.45
N GLY A 255 31.17 -9.17 6.42
CA GLY A 255 30.51 -8.26 5.50
C GLY A 255 30.75 -8.60 4.03
N LEU A 256 31.97 -8.96 3.65
CA LEU A 256 32.33 -9.45 2.31
C LEU A 256 31.54 -10.72 1.97
N LEU A 257 31.48 -11.68 2.90
CA LEU A 257 30.77 -12.95 2.71
C LEU A 257 29.25 -12.78 2.54
N GLN A 258 28.66 -11.65 2.90
CA GLN A 258 27.24 -11.36 2.62
C GLN A 258 26.93 -11.28 1.12
N PHE A 259 27.93 -11.02 0.27
CA PHE A 259 27.75 -10.90 -1.18
C PHE A 259 28.71 -11.76 -2.00
N ASP A 260 29.70 -12.40 -1.37
CA ASP A 260 30.57 -13.41 -1.96
C ASP A 260 30.70 -14.61 -1.01
N PRO A 261 29.59 -15.32 -0.72
CA PRO A 261 29.56 -16.38 0.30
C PRO A 261 30.50 -17.54 0.00
N ASP A 262 30.84 -17.74 -1.28
CA ASP A 262 31.67 -18.84 -1.77
C ASP A 262 33.18 -18.57 -1.67
N ASN A 263 33.59 -17.39 -1.19
CA ASN A 263 34.99 -17.01 -1.04
C ASN A 263 35.74 -17.82 0.03
N ALA A 264 36.41 -18.90 -0.39
CA ALA A 264 37.12 -19.82 0.50
C ALA A 264 38.25 -19.16 1.30
N GLU A 265 38.97 -18.22 0.69
CA GLU A 265 40.08 -17.51 1.33
C GLU A 265 39.56 -16.66 2.51
N ILE A 266 38.49 -15.90 2.29
CA ILE A 266 37.92 -15.02 3.31
C ILE A 266 37.27 -15.83 4.44
N ARG A 267 36.61 -16.96 4.14
CA ARG A 267 36.11 -17.87 5.18
C ARG A 267 37.22 -18.36 6.09
N LYS A 268 38.33 -18.83 5.51
CA LYS A 268 39.51 -19.28 6.27
C LYS A 268 40.13 -18.15 7.11
N ALA A 269 40.17 -16.92 6.57
CA ALA A 269 40.65 -15.76 7.31
C ALA A 269 39.79 -15.45 8.54
N VAL A 270 38.45 -15.49 8.41
CA VAL A 270 37.50 -15.33 9.53
C VAL A 270 37.70 -16.42 10.59
N GLU A 271 37.81 -17.68 10.18
CA GLU A 271 38.05 -18.80 11.11
C GLU A 271 39.35 -18.61 11.90
N THR A 272 40.44 -18.31 11.20
CA THR A 272 41.77 -18.08 11.80
C THR A 272 41.74 -16.93 12.81
N ALA A 273 41.13 -15.80 12.44
CA ALA A 273 41.03 -14.64 13.33
C ALA A 273 40.16 -14.92 14.55
N ARG A 274 39.05 -15.66 14.41
CA ARG A 274 38.20 -16.08 15.54
C ARG A 274 38.95 -16.99 16.51
N GLU A 275 39.75 -17.93 16.01
CA GLU A 275 40.58 -18.80 16.86
C GLU A 275 41.62 -18.00 17.65
N GLN A 276 42.32 -17.08 17.00
CA GLN A 276 43.29 -16.20 17.67
C GLN A 276 42.63 -15.33 18.73
N GLN A 277 41.48 -14.72 18.41
CA GLN A 277 40.73 -13.90 19.35
C GLN A 277 40.35 -14.69 20.61
N LYS A 278 39.88 -15.94 20.45
CA LYS A 278 39.57 -16.82 21.59
C LYS A 278 40.79 -17.15 22.45
N LYS A 279 41.95 -17.38 21.83
CA LYS A 279 43.21 -17.64 22.56
C LYS A 279 43.63 -16.43 23.39
N LEU A 280 43.56 -15.23 22.83
CA LEU A 280 43.88 -13.98 23.53
C LEU A 280 42.92 -13.73 24.71
N GLN A 281 41.62 -14.01 24.54
CA GLN A 281 40.64 -13.89 25.63
C GLN A 281 40.91 -14.88 26.78
N LYS A 282 41.34 -16.11 26.47
CA LYS A 282 41.66 -17.13 27.48
C LYS A 282 43.00 -16.90 28.19
N GLY A 283 43.94 -16.22 27.55
CA GLY A 283 45.26 -15.89 28.13
C GLY A 283 45.29 -14.64 29.00
N CYS A 284 44.18 -13.89 29.07
CA CYS A 284 44.03 -12.71 29.93
C CYS A 284 43.16 -12.96 31.19
N LEU A 285 42.77 -14.21 31.44
CA LEU A 285 42.11 -14.68 32.68
C LEU A 285 43.13 -15.42 33.54
#